data_AF-A0A9P1I3J5-F1
#
_entry.id   AF-A0A9P1I3J5-F1
#
_cell.length_a   1.000
_cell.length_b   1.000
_cell.length_c   1.000
_cell.angle_alpha   90.00
_cell.angle_beta   90.00
_cell.angle_gamma   90.00
#
_symmetry.space_group_name_H-M   'P 1'
#
loop_
_entity.id
_entity.type
_entity.pdbx_description
1 polymer ?
#
loop_
_entity_poly.entity_id
_entity_poly.type
_entity_poly.pdbx_seq_one_letter_code
_entity_poly.pdbx_strand_id
1 'polypeptide(L)'
;MWRGLIRRLSTNSEQIAKVDVSYLRPRHRILAAGGVPPVEFDYERERAARRERFGKFGLASGVSVEELYPTVEEIEEEYAIGLFKELNEVKQEYLELKKKQDEAHKNRLAELEKNLKKYPAALEKYEASLVKQEKLKDEKEIALEKRIREIQEYFGYWMDPKDPRFEVMLEQKEAEEKKAVKLAKREEVQKKRYAEVVQ
;
A
#
# COMPACT_ATOMS: atom_id res chain seq x y z
N MET A 1 -76.20 -61.77 61.08
CA MET A 1 -75.59 -61.87 59.74
C MET A 1 -75.35 -60.45 59.23
N TRP A 2 -74.22 -59.84 59.61
CA TRP A 2 -73.01 -59.60 58.79
C TRP A 2 -73.22 -58.59 57.64
N ARG A 3 -72.76 -57.35 57.89
CA ARG A 3 -72.62 -56.25 56.93
C ARG A 3 -71.49 -56.57 55.95
N GLY A 4 -71.80 -56.65 54.65
CA GLY A 4 -70.80 -56.81 53.59
C GLY A 4 -70.14 -55.49 53.23
N LEU A 5 -69.04 -55.14 53.89
CA LEU A 5 -68.10 -54.12 53.39
C LEU A 5 -67.18 -54.78 52.36
N ILE A 6 -67.46 -54.58 51.07
CA ILE A 6 -66.52 -54.90 50.00
C ILE A 6 -65.43 -53.84 50.02
N ARG A 7 -64.28 -54.14 50.65
CA ARG A 7 -63.04 -53.38 50.46
C ARG A 7 -62.64 -53.52 48.99
N ARG A 8 -62.82 -52.45 48.20
CA ARG A 8 -62.08 -52.30 46.94
C ARG A 8 -60.61 -52.15 47.31
N LEU A 9 -59.84 -53.20 47.08
CA LEU A 9 -58.38 -53.10 47.01
C LEU A 9 -58.07 -52.20 45.81
N SER A 10 -57.70 -50.94 46.06
CA SER A 10 -57.08 -50.12 45.03
C SER A 10 -55.74 -50.77 44.70
N THR A 11 -55.65 -51.39 43.53
CA THR A 11 -54.36 -51.69 42.90
C THR A 11 -53.76 -50.36 42.45
N ASN A 12 -53.26 -49.58 43.41
CA ASN A 12 -52.31 -48.52 43.14
C ASN A 12 -51.02 -49.24 42.74
N SER A 13 -50.88 -49.55 41.46
CA SER A 13 -49.56 -49.75 40.88
C SER A 13 -48.84 -48.41 41.05
N GLU A 14 -48.07 -48.29 42.12
CA GLU A 14 -47.16 -47.17 42.33
C GLU A 14 -46.27 -47.08 41.09
N GLN A 15 -46.56 -46.10 40.24
CA GLN A 15 -45.64 -45.69 39.18
C GLN A 15 -44.43 -45.12 39.93
N ILE A 16 -43.42 -45.96 40.15
CA ILE A 16 -42.15 -45.55 40.76
C ILE A 16 -41.65 -44.38 39.93
N ALA A 17 -41.71 -43.18 40.50
CA ALA A 17 -41.20 -41.99 39.86
C ALA A 17 -39.73 -42.26 39.53
N LYS A 18 -39.39 -42.31 38.25
CA LYS A 18 -38.02 -42.52 37.81
C LYS A 18 -37.17 -41.41 38.42
N VAL A 19 -36.37 -41.76 39.42
CA VAL A 19 -35.46 -40.83 40.08
C VAL A 19 -34.40 -40.44 39.06
N ASP A 20 -34.24 -39.14 38.84
CA ASP A 20 -33.21 -38.66 37.94
C ASP A 20 -31.83 -38.81 38.58
N VAL A 21 -30.94 -39.53 37.89
CA VAL A 21 -29.55 -39.76 38.32
C VAL A 21 -28.55 -38.87 37.54
N SER A 22 -29.00 -38.20 36.48
CA SER A 22 -28.18 -37.44 35.54
C SER A 22 -27.71 -36.08 36.07
N TYR A 23 -28.32 -35.56 37.15
CA TYR A 23 -28.11 -34.19 37.66
C TYR A 23 -28.29 -33.09 36.60
N LEU A 24 -28.85 -33.42 35.42
CA LEU A 24 -29.13 -32.46 34.37
C LEU A 24 -30.34 -31.62 34.76
N ARG A 25 -30.28 -30.33 34.38
CA ARG A 25 -31.45 -29.46 34.48
C ARG A 25 -32.60 -30.03 33.63
N PRO A 26 -33.88 -29.82 34.03
CA PRO A 26 -35.03 -30.37 33.30
C PRO A 26 -34.99 -30.08 31.79
N ARG A 27 -34.59 -28.87 31.42
CA ARG A 27 -34.39 -28.46 30.02
C ARG A 27 -33.36 -29.30 29.27
N HIS A 28 -32.19 -29.55 29.87
CA HIS A 28 -31.13 -30.34 29.24
C HIS A 28 -31.52 -31.81 29.09
N ARG A 29 -32.34 -32.33 30.00
CA ARG A 29 -32.91 -33.67 29.91
C ARG A 29 -33.85 -33.81 28.72
N ILE A 30 -34.72 -32.82 28.48
CA ILE A 30 -35.63 -32.80 27.33
C ILE A 30 -34.82 -32.81 26.03
N LEU A 31 -33.77 -31.99 25.96
CA LEU A 31 -32.85 -31.97 24.81
C LEU A 31 -32.14 -33.31 24.60
N ALA A 32 -31.64 -33.94 25.66
CA ALA A 32 -30.98 -35.24 25.59
C ALA A 32 -31.94 -36.36 25.14
N ALA A 33 -33.22 -36.24 25.47
CA ALA A 33 -34.28 -37.15 25.00
C ALA A 33 -34.77 -36.83 23.57
N GLY A 34 -34.20 -35.81 22.90
CA GLY A 34 -34.62 -35.37 21.56
C GLY A 34 -35.94 -34.58 21.54
N GLY A 35 -36.44 -34.16 22.70
CA GLY A 35 -37.64 -33.34 22.81
C GLY A 35 -37.38 -31.85 22.61
N VAL A 36 -38.45 -31.08 22.44
CA VAL A 36 -38.38 -29.62 22.30
C VAL A 36 -38.40 -28.98 23.69
N PRO A 37 -37.36 -28.22 24.09
CA PRO A 37 -37.34 -27.55 25.38
C PRO A 37 -38.38 -26.40 25.44
N PRO A 38 -38.97 -26.11 26.61
CA PRO A 38 -39.87 -24.98 26.78
C PRO A 38 -39.13 -23.65 26.55
N VAL A 39 -39.89 -22.60 26.20
CA VAL A 39 -39.37 -21.22 26.08
C VAL A 39 -39.25 -20.64 27.49
N GLU A 40 -38.03 -20.43 27.97
CA GLU A 40 -37.77 -19.93 29.33
C GLU A 40 -37.19 -18.52 29.33
N PHE A 41 -36.33 -18.19 28.36
CA PHE A 41 -35.62 -16.92 28.32
C PHE A 41 -36.24 -15.93 27.34
N ASP A 42 -36.06 -14.64 27.59
CA ASP A 42 -36.64 -13.58 26.75
C ASP A 42 -36.09 -13.59 25.32
N TYR A 43 -34.78 -13.84 25.16
CA TYR A 43 -34.17 -13.94 23.83
C TYR A 43 -34.77 -15.08 22.99
N GLU A 44 -35.33 -16.13 23.61
CA GLU A 44 -35.96 -17.24 22.88
C GLU A 44 -37.31 -16.87 22.29
N ARG A 45 -37.89 -15.75 22.74
CA ARG A 45 -39.12 -15.17 22.21
C ARG A 45 -38.84 -14.29 20.99
N GLU A 46 -37.61 -13.83 20.83
CA GLU A 46 -37.19 -13.03 19.68
C GLU A 46 -37.37 -13.81 18.37
N ARG A 47 -37.67 -13.08 17.30
CA ARG A 47 -37.93 -13.67 15.97
C ARG A 47 -36.77 -14.54 15.47
N ALA A 48 -35.53 -14.10 15.70
CA ALA A 48 -34.32 -14.83 15.30
C ALA A 48 -34.21 -16.20 16.00
N ALA A 49 -34.37 -16.24 17.33
CA ALA A 49 -34.31 -17.48 18.09
C ALA A 49 -35.46 -18.44 17.77
N ARG A 50 -36.65 -17.91 17.45
CA ARG A 50 -37.78 -18.71 16.97
C ARG A 50 -37.52 -19.34 15.60
N ARG A 51 -36.91 -18.61 14.67
CA ARG A 51 -36.46 -19.14 13.36
C ARG A 51 -35.42 -20.25 13.55
N GLU A 52 -34.44 -20.05 14.43
CA GLU A 52 -33.44 -21.07 14.74
C GLU A 52 -34.06 -22.33 15.37
N ARG A 53 -35.01 -22.14 16.30
CA ARG A 53 -35.76 -23.22 16.93
C ARG A 53 -36.56 -24.02 15.91
N PHE A 54 -37.21 -23.35 14.95
CA PHE A 54 -37.88 -24.02 13.84
C PHE A 54 -36.90 -24.79 12.96
N GLY A 55 -35.71 -24.25 12.67
CA GLY A 55 -34.66 -24.97 11.93
C GLY A 55 -34.19 -26.25 12.63
N LYS A 56 -34.14 -26.25 13.97
CA LYS A 56 -33.70 -27.40 14.78
C LYS A 56 -34.77 -28.48 14.98
N PHE A 57 -36.02 -28.08 15.23
CA PHE A 57 -37.10 -29.01 15.62
C PHE A 57 -38.24 -29.11 14.60
N GLY A 58 -38.19 -28.35 13.51
CA GLY A 58 -39.24 -28.29 12.50
C GLY A 58 -40.60 -27.90 13.07
N LEU A 59 -41.66 -28.55 12.58
CA LEU A 59 -43.04 -28.30 13.01
C LEU A 59 -43.30 -28.64 14.50
N ALA A 60 -42.49 -29.53 15.09
CA ALA A 60 -42.60 -29.86 16.51
C ALA A 60 -42.25 -28.66 17.43
N SER A 61 -41.57 -27.63 16.89
CA SER A 61 -41.26 -26.40 17.61
C SER A 61 -42.48 -25.56 17.99
N GLY A 62 -43.62 -25.76 17.32
CA GLY A 62 -44.83 -24.94 17.51
C GLY A 62 -44.70 -23.51 16.98
N VAL A 63 -43.62 -23.18 16.25
CA VAL A 63 -43.44 -21.86 15.61
C VAL A 63 -44.26 -21.82 14.32
N SER A 64 -45.00 -20.74 14.12
CA SER A 64 -45.78 -20.53 12.90
C SER A 64 -44.87 -20.26 11.69
N VAL A 65 -45.25 -20.77 10.51
CA VAL A 65 -44.44 -20.63 9.30
C VAL A 65 -44.43 -19.17 8.79
N GLU A 66 -45.52 -18.44 9.03
CA GLU A 66 -45.67 -17.04 8.61
C GLU A 66 -44.59 -16.14 9.23
N GLU A 67 -44.22 -16.37 10.50
CA GLU A 67 -43.21 -15.60 11.22
C GLU A 67 -41.77 -15.86 10.74
N LEU A 68 -41.56 -16.89 9.93
CA LEU A 68 -40.25 -17.23 9.39
C LEU A 68 -39.86 -16.31 8.23
N TYR A 69 -40.83 -15.80 7.49
CA TYR A 69 -40.59 -14.91 6.38
C TYR A 69 -40.33 -13.47 6.87
N PRO A 70 -39.56 -12.67 6.11
CA PRO A 70 -39.42 -11.26 6.40
C PRO A 70 -40.77 -10.55 6.22
N THR A 71 -40.96 -9.49 6.99
CA THR A 71 -42.12 -8.60 6.87
C THR A 71 -41.96 -7.66 5.67
N VAL A 72 -43.07 -7.10 5.19
CA VAL A 72 -43.05 -6.14 4.07
C VAL A 72 -42.17 -4.93 4.40
N GLU A 73 -42.21 -4.46 5.64
CA GLU A 73 -41.36 -3.36 6.13
C GLU A 73 -39.86 -3.71 6.05
N GLU A 74 -39.47 -4.91 6.52
CA GLU A 74 -38.08 -5.38 6.43
C GLU A 74 -37.61 -5.48 4.97
N ILE A 75 -38.49 -5.94 4.06
CA ILE A 75 -38.19 -6.03 2.63
C ILE A 75 -37.98 -4.63 2.03
N GLU A 76 -38.86 -3.67 2.35
CA GLU A 76 -38.74 -2.28 1.89
C GLU A 76 -37.49 -1.60 2.43
N GLU A 77 -37.13 -1.85 3.69
CA GLU A 77 -35.87 -1.39 4.29
C GLU A 77 -34.66 -1.96 3.53
N GLU A 78 -34.64 -3.26 3.24
CA GLU A 78 -33.57 -3.89 2.46
C GLU A 78 -33.40 -3.26 1.07
N TYR A 79 -34.51 -3.00 0.38
CA TYR A 79 -34.48 -2.30 -0.91
C TYR A 79 -34.00 -0.85 -0.78
N ALA A 80 -34.36 -0.15 0.30
CA ALA A 80 -33.94 1.23 0.56
C ALA A 80 -32.43 1.36 0.82
N ILE A 81 -31.75 0.31 1.34
CA ILE A 81 -30.29 0.33 1.53
C ILE A 81 -29.57 0.45 0.17
N GLY A 82 -30.17 -0.02 -0.93
CA GLY A 82 -29.64 0.19 -2.28
C GLY A 82 -28.30 -0.53 -2.54
N LEU A 83 -28.06 -1.66 -1.86
CA LEU A 83 -26.83 -2.47 -2.04
C LEU A 83 -26.69 -3.03 -3.45
N PHE A 84 -27.82 -3.23 -4.13
CA PHE A 84 -27.88 -3.85 -5.45
C PHE A 84 -28.46 -2.87 -6.47
N LYS A 85 -28.00 -2.98 -7.70
CA LYS A 85 -28.46 -2.20 -8.84
C LYS A 85 -28.92 -3.13 -9.96
N GLU A 86 -29.79 -2.60 -10.81
CA GLU A 86 -30.25 -3.32 -11.99
C GLU A 86 -29.10 -3.56 -12.96
N LEU A 87 -28.97 -4.81 -13.42
CA LEU A 87 -27.86 -5.23 -14.28
C LEU A 87 -27.81 -4.45 -15.58
N ASN A 88 -28.97 -4.09 -16.13
CA ASN A 88 -29.06 -3.36 -17.39
C ASN A 88 -28.49 -1.94 -17.29
N GLU A 89 -28.73 -1.26 -16.17
CA GLU A 89 -28.22 0.10 -15.92
C GLU A 89 -26.70 0.06 -15.79
N VAL A 90 -26.18 -0.83 -14.94
CA VAL A 90 -24.74 -1.00 -14.73
C VAL A 90 -24.02 -1.37 -16.04
N LYS A 91 -24.66 -2.19 -16.87
CA LYS A 91 -24.11 -2.56 -18.18
C LYS A 91 -24.02 -1.37 -19.13
N GLN A 92 -25.02 -0.49 -19.15
CA GLN A 92 -25.00 0.71 -19.98
C GLN A 92 -23.90 1.67 -19.51
N GLU A 93 -23.82 1.95 -18.21
CA GLU A 93 -22.76 2.77 -17.61
C GLU A 93 -21.36 2.23 -17.95
N TYR A 94 -21.16 0.92 -17.82
CA TYR A 94 -19.90 0.27 -18.13
C TYR A 94 -19.51 0.42 -19.62
N LEU A 95 -20.47 0.25 -20.53
CA LEU A 95 -20.22 0.42 -21.96
C LEU A 95 -19.83 1.86 -22.31
N GLU A 96 -20.43 2.85 -21.66
CA GLU A 96 -20.06 4.25 -21.84
C GLU A 96 -18.66 4.56 -21.30
N LEU A 97 -18.35 4.06 -20.11
CA LEU A 97 -17.02 4.19 -19.51
C LEU A 97 -15.94 3.58 -20.41
N LYS A 98 -16.21 2.38 -20.94
CA LYS A 98 -15.29 1.70 -21.85
C LYS A 98 -15.06 2.49 -23.14
N LYS A 99 -16.12 3.05 -23.75
CA LYS A 99 -16.00 3.92 -24.93
C LYS A 99 -15.12 5.14 -24.66
N LYS A 100 -15.34 5.83 -23.53
CA LYS A 100 -14.52 7.00 -23.13
C LYS A 100 -13.05 6.64 -22.95
N GLN A 101 -12.76 5.48 -22.33
CA GLN A 101 -11.38 5.00 -22.16
C GLN A 101 -10.73 4.67 -23.52
N ASP A 102 -11.45 3.99 -24.41
CA ASP A 102 -10.96 3.65 -25.74
C ASP A 102 -10.69 4.90 -26.58
N GLU A 103 -11.54 5.92 -26.51
CA GLU A 103 -11.35 7.21 -27.18
C GLU A 103 -10.14 7.96 -26.62
N ALA A 104 -10.00 8.05 -25.29
CA ALA A 104 -8.85 8.68 -24.65
C ALA A 104 -7.53 7.97 -25.03
N HIS A 105 -7.55 6.64 -25.08
CA HIS A 105 -6.40 5.85 -25.49
C HIS A 105 -6.02 6.12 -26.95
N LYS A 106 -7.01 6.13 -27.86
CA LYS A 106 -6.79 6.47 -29.28
C LYS A 106 -6.23 7.88 -29.46
N ASN A 107 -6.76 8.86 -28.73
CA ASN A 107 -6.27 10.24 -28.78
C ASN A 107 -4.82 10.33 -28.31
N ARG A 108 -4.48 9.66 -27.19
CA ARG A 108 -3.10 9.58 -26.69
C ARG A 108 -2.16 8.96 -27.72
N LEU A 109 -2.55 7.86 -28.35
CA LEU A 109 -1.73 7.23 -29.39
C LEU A 109 -1.52 8.17 -30.58
N ALA A 110 -2.57 8.86 -31.04
CA ALA A 110 -2.47 9.82 -32.13
C ALA A 110 -1.54 11.01 -31.79
N GLU A 111 -1.54 11.48 -30.54
CA GLU A 111 -0.60 12.50 -30.06
C GLU A 111 0.84 11.99 -30.02
N LEU A 112 1.05 10.76 -29.52
CA LEU A 112 2.36 10.13 -29.50
C LEU A 112 2.92 9.96 -30.91
N GLU A 113 2.09 9.52 -31.87
CA GLU A 113 2.51 9.41 -33.27
C GLU A 113 2.94 10.76 -33.86
N LYS A 114 2.21 11.84 -33.56
CA LYS A 114 2.59 13.21 -33.98
C LYS A 114 3.91 13.64 -33.35
N ASN A 115 4.13 13.31 -32.07
CA ASN A 115 5.35 13.65 -31.36
C ASN A 115 6.55 12.83 -31.87
N LEU A 116 6.36 11.55 -32.14
CA LEU A 116 7.38 10.67 -32.74
C LEU A 116 7.82 11.19 -34.11
N LYS A 117 6.89 11.66 -34.95
CA LYS A 117 7.23 12.29 -36.24
C LYS A 117 8.08 13.55 -36.08
N LYS A 118 7.91 14.31 -34.99
CA LYS A 118 8.68 15.52 -34.69
C LYS A 118 10.00 15.25 -33.94
N TYR A 119 10.12 14.07 -33.34
CA TYR A 119 11.27 13.67 -32.53
C TYR A 119 12.63 13.79 -33.24
N PRO A 120 12.84 13.30 -34.49
CA PRO A 120 14.16 13.38 -35.13
C PRO A 120 14.64 14.83 -35.28
N ALA A 121 13.76 15.73 -35.74
CA ALA A 121 14.08 17.15 -35.87
C ALA A 121 14.34 17.84 -34.51
N ALA A 122 13.71 17.37 -33.44
CA ALA A 122 13.98 17.86 -32.08
C ALA A 122 15.34 17.35 -31.55
N LEU A 123 15.67 16.09 -31.84
CA LEU A 123 16.94 15.48 -31.47
C LEU A 123 18.12 16.19 -32.15
N GLU A 124 18.03 16.44 -33.46
CA GLU A 124 19.06 17.18 -34.20
C GLU A 124 19.29 18.59 -33.62
N LYS A 125 18.22 19.29 -33.24
CA LYS A 125 18.32 20.61 -32.58
C LYS A 125 19.00 20.52 -31.22
N TYR A 126 18.70 19.47 -30.45
CA TYR A 126 19.30 19.25 -29.14
C TYR A 126 20.78 18.91 -29.27
N GLU A 127 21.16 18.00 -30.15
CA GLU A 127 22.55 17.66 -30.44
C GLU A 127 23.34 18.88 -30.92
N ALA A 128 22.77 19.69 -31.82
CA ALA A 128 23.38 20.95 -32.24
C ALA A 128 23.54 21.94 -31.07
N SER A 129 22.63 21.93 -30.10
CA SER A 129 22.75 22.75 -28.88
C SER A 129 23.84 22.25 -27.94
N LEU A 130 24.00 20.93 -27.79
CA LEU A 130 25.08 20.33 -27.00
C LEU A 130 26.45 20.68 -27.61
N VAL A 131 26.61 20.51 -28.92
CA VAL A 131 27.85 20.86 -29.61
C VAL A 131 28.16 22.37 -29.47
N LYS A 132 27.14 23.23 -29.49
CA LYS A 132 27.32 24.66 -29.19
C LYS A 132 27.72 24.88 -27.75
N GLN A 133 27.09 24.22 -26.78
CA GLN A 133 27.45 24.33 -25.37
C GLN A 133 28.86 23.82 -25.09
N GLU A 134 29.28 22.71 -25.69
CA GLU A 134 30.66 22.21 -25.57
C GLU A 134 31.68 23.16 -26.20
N LYS A 135 31.33 23.80 -27.33
CA LYS A 135 32.18 24.84 -27.93
C LYS A 135 32.19 26.16 -27.14
N LEU A 136 31.08 26.46 -26.46
CA LEU A 136 30.89 27.62 -25.59
C LEU A 136 31.39 27.39 -24.15
N LYS A 137 31.72 26.14 -23.77
CA LYS A 137 32.66 25.86 -22.68
C LYS A 137 34.02 26.37 -23.16
N ASP A 138 34.11 27.69 -23.13
CA ASP A 138 35.13 28.46 -23.81
C ASP A 138 36.50 28.02 -23.29
N GLU A 139 37.55 28.28 -24.08
CA GLU A 139 38.94 28.16 -23.66
C GLU A 139 39.21 28.77 -22.27
N LYS A 140 38.39 29.74 -21.86
CA LYS A 140 38.38 30.38 -20.54
C LYS A 140 37.93 29.45 -19.40
N GLU A 141 36.89 28.64 -19.59
CA GLU A 141 36.45 27.66 -18.58
C GLU A 141 37.47 26.52 -18.48
N ILE A 142 38.00 26.07 -19.61
CA ILE A 142 39.07 25.06 -19.66
C ILE A 142 40.34 25.60 -18.98
N ALA A 143 40.70 26.87 -19.20
CA ALA A 143 41.83 27.52 -18.54
C ALA A 143 41.59 27.71 -17.05
N LEU A 144 40.36 28.06 -16.63
CA LEU A 144 39.99 28.18 -15.22
C LEU A 144 40.06 26.82 -14.52
N GLU A 145 39.52 25.76 -15.11
CA GLU A 145 39.57 24.40 -14.56
C GLU A 145 41.02 23.89 -14.43
N LYS A 146 41.88 24.14 -15.43
CA LYS A 146 43.31 23.81 -15.35
C LYS A 146 43.98 24.54 -14.17
N ARG A 147 43.70 25.84 -14.00
CA ARG A 147 44.23 26.65 -12.89
C ARG A 147 43.76 26.14 -11.52
N ILE A 148 42.50 25.73 -11.40
CA ILE A 148 41.94 25.19 -10.15
C ILE A 148 42.63 23.86 -9.80
N ARG A 149 42.80 22.96 -10.78
CA ARG A 149 43.49 21.67 -10.55
C ARG A 149 44.94 21.87 -10.13
N GLU A 150 45.65 22.79 -10.77
CA GLU A 150 47.03 23.13 -10.43
C GLU A 150 47.20 23.63 -8.99
N ILE A 151 46.26 24.44 -8.49
CA ILE A 151 46.26 24.90 -7.09
C ILE A 151 45.89 23.76 -6.16
N GLN A 152 44.91 22.94 -6.52
CA GLN A 152 44.51 21.78 -5.74
C GLN A 152 45.66 20.77 -5.58
N GLU A 153 46.44 20.52 -6.64
CA GLU A 153 47.61 19.63 -6.59
C GLU A 153 48.72 20.19 -5.69
N TYR A 154 48.93 21.51 -5.70
CA TYR A 154 49.97 22.15 -4.88
C TYR A 154 49.58 22.25 -3.39
N PHE A 155 48.32 22.60 -3.08
CA PHE A 155 47.85 22.79 -1.70
C PHE A 155 47.18 21.56 -1.07
N GLY A 156 46.74 20.58 -1.87
CA GLY A 156 46.20 19.30 -1.41
C GLY A 156 44.73 19.30 -0.98
N TYR A 157 44.02 20.44 -1.09
CA TYR A 157 42.58 20.54 -0.80
C TYR A 157 41.84 21.35 -1.86
N TRP A 158 40.55 21.09 -2.00
CA TRP A 158 39.69 21.75 -2.98
C TRP A 158 39.32 23.16 -2.52
N MET A 159 39.49 24.15 -3.40
CA MET A 159 39.18 25.56 -3.15
C MET A 159 38.30 26.13 -4.24
N ASP A 160 37.34 26.96 -3.84
CA ASP A 160 36.46 27.66 -4.76
C ASP A 160 37.20 28.78 -5.51
N PRO A 161 37.13 28.85 -6.86
CA PRO A 161 37.77 29.92 -7.65
C PRO A 161 37.16 31.32 -7.44
N LYS A 162 36.05 31.42 -6.71
CA LYS A 162 35.41 32.69 -6.33
C LYS A 162 35.83 33.19 -4.95
N ASP A 163 36.58 32.38 -4.20
CA ASP A 163 37.10 32.79 -2.89
C ASP A 163 38.28 33.77 -3.10
N PRO A 164 38.31 34.94 -2.43
CA PRO A 164 39.46 35.85 -2.46
C PRO A 164 40.79 35.20 -2.08
N ARG A 165 40.78 34.08 -1.34
CA ARG A 165 41.98 33.30 -1.02
C ARG A 165 42.62 32.65 -2.25
N PHE A 166 41.84 32.35 -3.29
CA PHE A 166 42.33 31.70 -4.50
C PHE A 166 43.37 32.57 -5.23
N GLU A 167 43.13 33.88 -5.33
CA GLU A 167 44.06 34.84 -5.96
C GLU A 167 45.38 34.92 -5.18
N VAL A 168 45.29 34.99 -3.84
CA VAL A 168 46.48 35.05 -2.97
C VAL A 168 47.34 33.78 -3.11
N MET A 169 46.71 32.61 -3.17
CA MET A 169 47.41 31.34 -3.31
C MET A 169 48.03 31.16 -4.71
N LEU A 170 47.39 31.70 -5.76
CA LEU A 170 47.94 31.72 -7.11
C LEU A 170 49.22 32.57 -7.17
N GLU A 171 49.20 33.77 -6.57
CA GLU A 171 50.36 34.64 -6.49
C GLU A 171 51.53 34.01 -5.72
N GLN A 172 51.24 33.27 -4.65
CA GLN A 172 52.24 32.53 -3.88
C GLN A 172 52.92 31.46 -4.73
N LYS A 173 52.14 30.63 -5.45
CA LYS A 173 52.68 29.62 -6.38
C LYS A 173 53.55 30.26 -7.46
N GLU A 174 53.07 31.31 -8.13
CA GLU A 174 53.85 31.99 -9.17
C GLU A 174 55.16 32.60 -8.62
N ALA A 175 55.14 33.15 -7.41
CA ALA A 175 56.32 33.70 -6.78
C ALA A 175 57.35 32.61 -6.44
N GLU A 176 56.90 31.43 -6.03
CA GLU A 176 57.75 30.28 -5.76
C GLU A 176 58.33 29.67 -7.03
N GLU A 177 57.55 29.51 -8.09
CA GLU A 177 58.06 29.06 -9.39
C GLU A 177 59.09 30.05 -9.95
N LYS A 178 58.84 31.36 -9.85
CA LYS A 178 59.81 32.39 -10.26
C LYS A 178 61.10 32.33 -9.43
N LYS A 179 61.01 31.99 -8.13
CA LYS A 179 62.19 31.78 -7.27
C LYS A 179 62.92 30.48 -7.66
N ALA A 180 62.20 29.39 -7.88
CA ALA A 180 62.75 28.10 -8.30
C ALA A 180 63.46 28.21 -9.66
N VAL A 181 62.89 28.90 -10.64
CA VAL A 181 63.53 29.16 -11.94
C VAL A 181 64.79 30.01 -11.78
N LYS A 182 64.77 31.02 -10.90
CA LYS A 182 65.98 31.84 -10.62
C LYS A 182 67.07 31.02 -9.93
N LEU A 183 66.70 30.12 -9.02
CA LEU A 183 67.63 29.21 -8.34
C LEU A 183 68.18 28.18 -9.31
N ALA A 184 67.35 27.53 -10.12
CA ALA A 184 67.78 26.60 -11.17
C ALA A 184 68.72 27.27 -12.17
N LYS A 185 68.42 28.49 -12.64
CA LYS A 185 69.32 29.26 -13.51
C LYS A 185 70.66 29.58 -12.83
N ARG A 186 70.64 29.90 -11.53
CA ARG A 186 71.87 30.13 -10.75
C ARG A 186 72.65 28.84 -10.58
N GLU A 187 72.01 27.73 -10.29
CA GLU A 187 72.64 26.41 -10.18
C GLU A 187 73.21 25.91 -11.51
N GLU A 188 72.54 26.15 -12.63
CA GLU A 188 73.07 25.84 -13.96
C GLU A 188 74.32 26.68 -14.28
N VAL A 189 74.30 27.97 -13.94
CA VAL A 189 75.47 28.85 -14.10
C VAL A 189 76.60 28.42 -13.16
N GLN A 190 76.28 28.04 -11.92
CA GLN A 190 77.27 27.55 -10.95
C GLN A 190 77.82 26.18 -11.35
N LYS A 191 77.01 25.26 -11.90
CA LYS A 191 77.46 23.96 -12.43
C LYS A 191 78.35 24.12 -13.65
N LYS A 192 78.05 25.07 -14.55
CA LYS A 192 78.94 25.44 -15.66
C LYS A 192 80.27 25.99 -15.16
N ARG A 193 80.24 26.88 -14.17
CA ARG A 193 81.47 27.41 -13.51
C ARG A 193 82.27 26.34 -12.75
N TYR A 194 81.60 25.42 -12.06
CA TYR A 194 82.26 24.31 -11.36
C TYR A 194 82.88 23.30 -12.35
N ALA A 195 82.21 23.05 -13.47
CA ALA A 195 82.75 22.19 -14.54
C ALA A 195 83.97 22.82 -15.25
N GLU A 196 84.05 24.16 -15.32
CA GLU A 196 85.23 24.90 -15.82
C GLU A 196 86.40 24.94 -14.82
N VAL A 197 86.16 24.75 -13.52
CA VAL A 197 87.19 24.80 -12.45
C VAL A 197 87.71 23.41 -12.03
N VAL A 198 87.00 22.33 -12.40
CA VAL A 198 87.38 20.93 -12.09
C VAL A 198 88.03 20.20 -13.30
N GLN A 199 88.29 20.91 -14.41
CA GLN A 199 89.19 20.47 -15.50
C GLN A 199 90.58 21.08 -15.34
#